data_AF-A0A5K1C8B9-F1
#
_entry.id   AF-A0A5K1C8B9-F1
#
_cell.length_a   1.000
_cell.length_b   1.000
_cell.length_c   1.000
_cell.angle_alpha   90.00
_cell.angle_beta   90.00
_cell.angle_gamma   90.00
#
_symmetry.space_group_name_H-M   'P 1'
#
loop_
_entity.id
_entity.type
_entity.pdbx_description
1 polymer ?
#
loop_
_entity_poly.entity_id
_entity_poly.type
_entity_poly.pdbx_seq_one_letter_code
_entity_poly.pdbx_strand_id
1 'polypeptide(L)'
;MLDIENGHCTITTFDDFRKQLKGYFMPVDVERYAYRLVANLKQTDALRDYIRAYQMVMLDVPMMPEKDKLHWFIIGLQSWPQTDVERSNPETLEQTYVAAERLADT
;
A
#
# COMPACT_ATOMS: atom_id res chain seq x y z
N MET A 1 8.56 -29.31 1.72
CA MET A 1 9.97 -29.29 2.18
C MET A 1 10.80 -29.10 0.91
N LEU A 2 11.50 -27.97 0.75
CA LEU A 2 12.25 -27.65 -0.47
C LEU A 2 13.73 -28.04 -0.26
N ASP A 3 14.34 -28.60 -1.32
CA ASP A 3 15.69 -29.21 -1.39
C ASP A 3 16.90 -28.25 -1.21
N ILE A 4 16.77 -27.23 -0.35
CA ILE A 4 17.94 -26.77 0.44
C ILE A 4 18.16 -27.86 1.51
N GLU A 5 18.96 -27.80 2.55
CA GLU A 5 19.41 -29.00 3.32
C GLU A 5 20.22 -30.03 2.47
N ASN A 6 19.79 -30.41 1.26
CA ASN A 6 20.45 -31.32 0.34
C ASN A 6 21.35 -30.63 -0.72
N GLY A 7 21.37 -29.29 -0.77
CA GLY A 7 22.27 -28.54 -1.67
C GLY A 7 21.94 -28.61 -3.17
N HIS A 8 20.80 -29.20 -3.55
CA HIS A 8 20.37 -29.35 -4.94
C HIS A 8 19.26 -28.35 -5.29
N CYS A 9 19.62 -27.06 -5.36
CA CYS A 9 18.74 -26.07 -5.97
C CYS A 9 19.06 -25.94 -7.46
N THR A 10 18.28 -26.61 -8.30
CA THR A 10 18.34 -26.45 -9.77
C THR A 10 17.60 -25.17 -10.17
N ILE A 11 18.20 -24.01 -9.89
CA ILE A 11 17.76 -22.74 -10.46
C ILE A 11 18.20 -22.74 -11.93
N THR A 12 17.30 -23.15 -12.83
CA THR A 12 17.59 -23.22 -14.27
C THR A 12 17.14 -21.97 -15.01
N THR A 13 16.20 -21.20 -14.42
CA THR A 13 15.69 -19.96 -15.00
C THR A 13 15.65 -18.80 -14.00
N PHE A 14 15.59 -17.57 -14.52
CA PHE A 14 15.41 -16.37 -13.69
C PHE A 14 14.05 -16.34 -12.95
N ASP A 15 13.04 -17.03 -13.49
CA ASP A 15 11.74 -17.19 -12.83
C ASP A 15 11.83 -18.13 -11.63
N ASP A 16 12.58 -19.23 -11.74
CA ASP A 16 12.84 -20.13 -10.62
C ASP A 16 13.58 -19.43 -9.49
N PHE A 17 14.57 -18.61 -9.84
CA PHE A 17 15.28 -17.75 -8.89
C PHE A 17 14.30 -16.82 -8.16
N ARG A 18 13.48 -16.08 -8.91
CA ARG A 18 12.48 -15.17 -8.32
C ARG A 18 11.49 -15.90 -7.41
N LYS A 19 11.02 -17.09 -7.82
CA LYS A 19 10.07 -17.89 -7.05
C LYS A 19 10.67 -18.40 -5.74
N GLN A 20 11.89 -18.91 -5.77
CA GLN A 20 12.58 -19.34 -4.56
C GLN A 20 12.88 -18.17 -3.64
N LEU A 21 13.42 -17.06 -4.18
CA LEU A 21 13.72 -15.86 -3.40
C LEU A 21 12.46 -15.34 -2.69
N LYS A 22 11.32 -15.28 -3.39
CA LYS A 22 10.04 -14.96 -2.77
C LYS A 22 9.64 -15.98 -1.71
N GLY A 23 9.81 -17.28 -1.95
CA GLY A 23 9.49 -18.32 -0.97
C GLY A 23 10.28 -18.23 0.34
N TYR A 24 11.53 -17.74 0.30
CA TYR A 24 12.36 -17.56 1.51
C TYR A 24 12.09 -16.26 2.25
N PHE A 25 11.87 -15.17 1.52
CA PHE A 25 11.88 -13.82 2.09
C PHE A 25 10.49 -13.16 2.14
N MET A 26 9.49 -13.67 1.41
CA MET A 26 8.12 -13.20 1.55
C MET A 26 7.41 -13.95 2.68
N PRO A 27 6.80 -13.25 3.64
CA PRO A 27 5.96 -13.91 4.62
C PRO A 27 4.79 -14.62 3.92
N VAL A 28 4.34 -15.76 4.48
CA VAL A 28 3.24 -16.58 3.93
C VAL A 28 1.93 -15.78 3.73
N ASP A 29 1.82 -14.61 4.37
CA ASP A 29 0.62 -13.78 4.38
C ASP A 29 0.94 -12.31 4.02
N VAL A 30 1.65 -12.10 2.91
CA VAL A 30 2.02 -10.75 2.41
C VAL A 30 0.79 -9.87 2.20
N GLU A 31 -0.30 -10.45 1.69
CA GLU A 31 -1.59 -9.78 1.50
C GLU A 31 -2.11 -9.22 2.83
N ARG A 32 -2.25 -10.05 3.86
CA ARG A 32 -2.77 -9.57 5.15
C ARG A 32 -1.83 -8.57 5.80
N TYR A 33 -0.52 -8.71 5.64
CA TYR A 33 0.43 -7.72 6.15
C TYR A 33 0.22 -6.36 5.47
N ALA A 34 0.10 -6.36 4.15
CA ALA A 34 -0.22 -5.18 3.36
C ALA A 34 -1.56 -4.53 3.79
N TYR A 35 -2.63 -5.32 3.92
CA TYR A 35 -3.92 -4.79 4.41
C TYR A 35 -3.82 -4.22 5.83
N ARG A 36 -3.02 -4.84 6.72
CA ARG A 36 -2.78 -4.28 8.07
C ARG A 36 -2.01 -2.97 8.03
N LEU A 37 -1.00 -2.84 7.18
CA LEU A 37 -0.26 -1.59 7.01
C LEU A 37 -1.20 -0.46 6.61
N VAL A 38 -2.04 -0.70 5.61
CA VAL A 38 -3.03 0.28 5.12
C VAL A 38 -4.06 0.62 6.20
N ALA A 39 -4.61 -0.38 6.89
CA ALA A 39 -5.62 -0.16 7.92
C ALA A 39 -5.10 0.64 9.13
N ASN A 40 -3.83 0.47 9.47
CA ASN A 40 -3.16 1.18 10.56
C ASN A 40 -2.62 2.55 10.15
N LEU A 41 -2.58 2.86 8.85
CA LEU A 41 -2.08 4.14 8.37
C LEU A 41 -3.14 5.22 8.60
N LYS A 42 -2.85 6.14 9.52
CA LYS A 42 -3.70 7.26 9.88
C LYS A 42 -2.90 8.56 9.82
N GLN A 43 -3.57 9.64 9.46
CA GLN A 43 -2.99 10.98 9.55
C GLN A 43 -2.84 11.38 11.03
N THR A 44 -1.62 11.33 11.54
CA THR A 44 -1.27 11.79 12.89
C THR A 44 -0.85 13.24 12.91
N ASP A 45 -0.11 13.66 11.88
CA ASP A 45 0.54 14.97 11.80
C ASP A 45 0.19 15.67 10.48
N ALA A 46 1.20 16.23 9.80
CA ALA A 46 1.03 16.97 8.58
C ALA A 46 0.38 16.12 7.49
N LEU A 47 -0.63 16.70 6.83
CA LEU A 47 -1.36 16.04 5.75
C LEU A 47 -0.43 15.57 4.63
N ARG A 48 0.59 16.37 4.29
CA ARG A 48 1.59 16.03 3.27
C ARG A 48 2.48 14.84 3.66
N ASP A 49 2.68 14.59 4.94
CA ASP A 49 3.42 13.40 5.41
C ASP A 49 2.56 12.15 5.32
N TYR A 50 1.27 12.28 5.66
CA TYR A 50 0.29 11.21 5.45
C TYR A 50 0.17 10.81 3.97
N ILE A 51 0.03 11.79 3.06
CA ILE A 51 -0.07 11.55 1.61
C ILE A 51 1.16 10.77 1.12
N ARG A 52 2.36 11.22 1.48
CA ARG A 52 3.62 10.54 1.11
C ARG A 52 3.71 9.13 1.67
N ALA A 53 3.39 8.94 2.96
CA ALA A 53 3.39 7.63 3.58
C ALA A 53 2.40 6.67 2.89
N TYR A 54 1.21 7.16 2.53
CA TYR A 54 0.20 6.36 1.85
C TYR A 54 0.65 5.97 0.44
N GLN A 55 1.20 6.91 -0.32
CA GLN A 55 1.76 6.65 -1.65
C GLN A 55 2.84 5.56 -1.60
N MET A 56 3.74 5.60 -0.61
CA MET A 56 4.78 4.59 -0.43
C MET A 56 4.17 3.20 -0.14
N VAL A 57 3.20 3.11 0.78
CA VAL A 57 2.54 1.83 1.09
C VAL A 57 1.81 1.27 -0.14
N MET A 58 1.17 2.11 -0.96
CA MET A 58 0.44 1.64 -2.14
C MET A 58 1.33 0.98 -3.21
N LEU A 59 2.64 1.27 -3.22
CA LEU A 59 3.61 0.59 -4.10
C LEU A 59 3.80 -0.88 -3.70
N ASP A 60 3.71 -1.17 -2.40
CA ASP A 60 3.88 -2.52 -1.84
C ASP A 60 2.57 -3.34 -1.89
N VAL A 61 1.44 -2.70 -2.22
CA VAL A 61 0.12 -3.36 -2.29
C VAL A 61 -0.52 -3.28 -3.69
N PRO A 62 0.12 -3.85 -4.73
CA PRO A 62 -0.42 -3.82 -6.09
C PRO A 62 -1.74 -4.58 -6.23
N MET A 63 -2.01 -5.56 -5.34
CA MET A 63 -3.20 -6.40 -5.37
C MET A 63 -4.49 -5.73 -4.87
N MET A 64 -4.39 -4.62 -4.13
CA MET A 64 -5.58 -3.93 -3.62
C MET A 64 -6.32 -3.22 -4.76
N PRO A 65 -7.65 -3.43 -4.92
CA PRO A 65 -8.45 -2.72 -5.90
C PRO A 65 -8.36 -1.20 -5.72
N GLU A 66 -8.34 -0.44 -6.81
CA GLU A 66 -8.20 1.02 -6.75
C GLU A 66 -9.30 1.69 -5.91
N LYS A 67 -10.53 1.19 -6.02
CA LYS A 67 -11.66 1.66 -5.19
C LYS A 67 -11.35 1.50 -3.70
N ASP A 68 -10.79 0.37 -3.29
CA ASP A 68 -10.43 0.14 -1.89
C ASP A 68 -9.29 1.06 -1.46
N LYS A 69 -8.28 1.25 -2.32
CA LYS A 69 -7.18 2.20 -2.07
C LYS A 69 -7.70 3.61 -1.82
N LEU A 70 -8.69 4.05 -2.59
CA LEU A 70 -9.35 5.34 -2.38
C LEU A 70 -10.07 5.39 -1.02
N HIS A 71 -10.91 4.39 -0.71
CA HIS A 71 -11.71 4.41 0.52
C HIS A 71 -10.82 4.38 1.76
N TRP A 72 -9.78 3.55 1.76
CA TRP A 72 -8.82 3.49 2.86
C TRP A 72 -8.05 4.79 3.05
N PHE A 73 -7.69 5.49 1.97
CA PHE A 73 -7.04 6.79 2.06
C PHE A 73 -7.95 7.80 2.79
N ILE A 74 -9.22 7.89 2.39
CA ILE A 74 -10.17 8.85 2.97
C ILE A 74 -10.42 8.55 4.45
N ILE A 75 -10.65 7.29 4.81
CA ILE A 75 -10.88 6.86 6.20
C ILE A 75 -9.62 7.03 7.08
N GLY A 76 -8.44 7.16 6.47
CA GLY A 76 -7.19 7.42 7.19
C GLY A 76 -6.93 8.90 7.48
N LEU A 77 -7.66 9.83 6.86
CA LEU A 77 -7.51 11.27 7.09
C LEU A 77 -8.08 11.71 8.45
N GLN A 78 -7.63 12.86 8.93
CA GLN A 78 -8.27 13.56 10.05
C GLN A 78 -9.61 14.17 9.65
N SER A 79 -10.45 14.50 10.63
CA SER A 79 -11.84 14.92 10.40
C SER A 79 -12.00 16.09 9.43
N TRP A 80 -11.20 17.15 9.55
CA TRP A 80 -11.30 18.31 8.64
C TRP A 80 -10.91 17.97 7.19
N PRO A 81 -9.69 17.44 6.90
CA PRO A 81 -9.32 17.06 5.54
C PRO A 81 -10.22 15.98 4.95
N GLN A 82 -10.66 15.01 5.75
CA GLN A 82 -11.57 13.95 5.32
C GLN A 82 -12.86 14.55 4.76
N THR A 83 -13.48 15.47 5.51
CA THR A 83 -14.76 16.06 5.12
C THR A 83 -14.65 16.82 3.79
N ASP A 84 -13.57 17.59 3.59
CA ASP A 84 -13.40 18.35 2.34
C ASP A 84 -13.01 17.47 1.16
N VAL A 85 -12.22 16.41 1.37
CA VAL A 85 -11.94 15.42 0.33
C VAL A 85 -13.22 14.67 -0.07
N GLU A 86 -14.06 14.24 0.88
CA GLU A 86 -15.34 13.58 0.59
C GLU A 86 -16.28 14.49 -0.22
N ARG A 87 -16.33 15.79 0.09
CA ARG A 87 -17.12 16.78 -0.68
C ARG A 87 -16.67 16.92 -2.14
N SER A 88 -15.39 16.66 -2.42
CA SER A 88 -14.87 16.69 -3.79
C SER A 88 -15.30 15.49 -4.63
N ASN A 89 -15.89 14.46 -3.99
CA ASN A 89 -16.39 13.22 -4.60
C ASN A 89 -15.39 12.60 -5.60
N PRO A 90 -14.16 12.25 -5.16
CA PRO A 90 -13.16 11.69 -6.04
C PRO A 90 -13.57 10.28 -6.50
N GLU A 91 -13.32 9.96 -7.76
CA GLU A 91 -13.56 8.65 -8.36
C GLU A 91 -12.28 7.80 -8.43
N THR A 92 -11.11 8.44 -8.35
CA THR A 92 -9.80 7.78 -8.42
C THR A 92 -8.91 8.14 -7.23
N LEU A 93 -7.95 7.26 -6.93
CA LEU A 93 -6.97 7.53 -5.87
C LEU A 93 -6.17 8.80 -6.16
N GLU A 94 -5.84 9.03 -7.43
CA GLU A 94 -5.11 10.23 -7.88
C GLU A 94 -5.90 11.52 -7.63
N GLN A 95 -7.19 11.53 -7.97
CA GLN A 95 -8.06 12.68 -7.66
C GLN A 95 -8.12 12.95 -6.15
N THR A 96 -8.10 11.88 -5.35
CA THR A 96 -8.09 11.97 -3.89
C THR A 96 -6.79 12.61 -3.38
N TYR A 97 -5.63 12.25 -3.94
CA TYR A 97 -4.37 12.92 -3.61
C TYR A 97 -4.38 14.40 -3.99
N VAL A 98 -4.83 14.74 -5.20
CA VAL A 98 -4.93 16.14 -5.64
C VAL A 98 -5.84 16.95 -4.72
N ALA A 99 -6.97 16.40 -4.31
CA ALA A 99 -7.88 17.05 -3.36
C ALA A 99 -7.21 17.28 -2.00
N ALA A 100 -6.52 16.27 -1.47
CA ALA A 100 -5.82 16.37 -0.19
C ALA A 100 -4.61 17.33 -0.25
N GLU A 101 -3.84 17.35 -1.34
CA GLU A 101 -2.68 18.24 -1.48
C GLU A 101 -3.08 19.71 -1.48
N ARG A 102 -4.21 20.06 -2.11
CA ARG A 102 -4.76 21.44 -2.08
C ARG A 102 -5.01 21.92 -0.65
N LEU A 103 -5.36 21.03 0.25
CA LEU A 103 -5.60 21.32 1.67
C LEU A 103 -4.30 21.40 2.47
N ALA A 104 -3.24 20.74 2.02
CA ALA A 104 -1.94 20.74 2.69
C ALA A 104 -1.14 22.04 2.48
N ASP A 105 -1.54 22.85 1.49
CA ASP A 105 -0.94 24.16 1.18
C ASP A 105 -1.69 25.34 1.81
N THR A 106 -2.73 25.08 2.62
CA THR A 106 -3.51 26.09 3.36
C THR A 106 -2.95 26.29 4.76
#